data_AF-A0A026WYA6-F1
#
_entry.id   AF-A0A026WYA6-F1
#
_cell.length_a   1.000
_cell.length_b   1.000
_cell.length_c   1.000
_cell.angle_alpha   90.00
_cell.angle_beta   90.00
_cell.angle_gamma   90.00
#
_symmetry.space_group_name_H-M   'P 1'
#
loop_
_entity.id
_entity.type
_entity.pdbx_description
1 polymer ?
#
loop_
_entity_poly.entity_id
_entity_poly.type
_entity_poly.pdbx_seq_one_letter_code
_entity_poly.pdbx_strand_id
1 'polypeptide(L)'
;MENVPLQFRQNSWIRLDGCPSHYARQVRNWLDEHCAHRWIGRGGPVFWPPRSPDLTPLDFYLWATLKNKVYSTEVISLEDLKQRITNSVTEMQQNFQECRTVTNSVLRRCLACIDVQGQHFEMRH
;
A
#
# COMPACT_ATOMS: atom_id res chain seq x y z
N MET A 1 13.78 1.57 -1.33
CA MET A 1 13.81 0.49 -0.32
C MET A 1 15.20 0.27 0.29
N GLU A 2 16.25 0.92 -0.21
CA GLU A 2 17.62 0.73 0.28
C GLU A 2 17.83 1.15 1.73
N ASN A 3 17.05 2.14 2.21
CA ASN A 3 17.08 2.61 3.60
C ASN A 3 16.39 1.66 4.60
N VAL A 4 15.75 0.58 4.13
CA VAL A 4 15.19 -0.46 5.00
C VAL A 4 16.24 -1.56 5.14
N PRO A 5 16.71 -1.89 6.36
CA PRO A 5 17.73 -2.91 6.55
C PRO A 5 17.36 -4.24 5.89
N LEU A 6 18.36 -4.92 5.30
CA LEU A 6 18.14 -6.16 4.53
C LEU A 6 17.40 -7.22 5.35
N GLN A 7 17.73 -7.36 6.64
CA GLN A 7 17.07 -8.30 7.55
C GLN A 7 15.55 -8.07 7.62
N PHE A 8 15.08 -6.83 7.64
CA PHE A 8 13.65 -6.52 7.64
C PHE A 8 13.02 -6.83 6.29
N ARG A 9 13.68 -6.46 5.19
CA ARG A 9 13.19 -6.73 3.82
C ARG A 9 13.07 -8.21 3.55
N GLN A 10 14.08 -8.98 3.96
CA GLN A 10 14.06 -10.42 3.81
C GLN A 10 12.99 -11.01 4.72
N ASN A 11 12.78 -10.55 5.95
CA ASN A 11 11.82 -11.14 6.88
C ASN A 11 10.38 -10.59 6.81
N SER A 12 10.06 -9.77 5.80
CA SER A 12 8.73 -9.17 5.62
C SER A 12 8.13 -9.57 4.29
N TRP A 13 6.80 -9.51 4.19
CA TRP A 13 6.10 -9.60 2.91
C TRP A 13 5.90 -8.20 2.33
N ILE A 14 6.36 -8.00 1.09
CA ILE A 14 6.15 -6.76 0.35
C ILE A 14 4.94 -6.92 -0.57
N ARG A 15 4.01 -5.96 -0.57
CA ARG A 15 2.89 -5.92 -1.52
C ARG A 15 3.04 -4.74 -2.45
N LEU A 16 2.93 -5.00 -3.74
CA LEU A 16 2.87 -3.99 -4.79
C LEU A 16 1.53 -4.06 -5.51
N ASP A 17 1.05 -2.91 -5.97
CA ASP A 17 -0.14 -2.83 -6.80
C ASP A 17 0.16 -3.31 -8.25
N GLY A 18 -0.86 -3.27 -9.10
CA GLY A 18 -0.76 -3.65 -10.51
C GLY A 18 -0.13 -2.59 -11.43
N CYS A 19 0.48 -1.52 -10.90
CA CYS A 19 1.03 -0.43 -11.72
C CYS A 19 2.07 -0.95 -12.72
N PRO A 20 2.05 -0.51 -14.01
CA PRO A 20 2.98 -1.01 -15.02
C PRO A 20 4.46 -0.90 -14.65
N SER A 21 4.85 0.14 -13.92
CA SER A 21 6.23 0.31 -13.44
C SER A 21 6.68 -0.84 -12.53
N HIS A 22 5.77 -1.42 -11.74
CA HIS A 22 6.05 -2.53 -10.83
C HIS A 22 6.15 -3.89 -11.55
N TYR A 23 5.65 -3.99 -12.79
CA TYR A 23 5.69 -5.24 -13.58
C TYR A 23 7.01 -5.44 -14.35
N ALA A 24 7.82 -4.39 -14.48
CA ALA A 24 9.08 -4.43 -15.20
C ALA A 24 9.98 -5.57 -14.71
N ARG A 25 10.62 -6.30 -15.63
CA ARG A 25 11.48 -7.45 -15.29
C ARG A 25 12.58 -7.09 -14.30
N GLN A 26 13.19 -5.91 -14.46
CA GLN A 26 14.23 -5.42 -13.55
C GLN A 26 13.71 -5.26 -12.11
N VAL A 27 12.49 -4.75 -11.93
CA VAL A 27 11.86 -4.61 -10.62
C VAL A 27 11.61 -5.98 -10.00
N ARG A 28 11.07 -6.92 -10.78
CA ARG A 28 10.78 -8.28 -10.30
C ARG A 28 12.05 -9.04 -9.90
N ASN A 29 13.10 -8.98 -10.72
CA ASN A 29 14.40 -9.57 -10.39
C ASN A 29 14.98 -8.97 -9.11
N TRP A 30 14.90 -7.65 -8.95
CA TRP A 30 15.36 -6.99 -7.73
C TRP A 30 14.60 -7.48 -6.50
N LEU A 31 13.27 -7.61 -6.59
CA LEU A 31 12.45 -8.12 -5.48
C LEU A 31 12.75 -9.57 -5.14
N ASP A 32 12.98 -10.41 -6.15
CA ASP A 32 13.38 -11.80 -5.93
C ASP A 32 14.69 -11.90 -5.14
N GLU A 33 15.71 -11.15 -5.55
CA GLU A 33 17.03 -11.11 -4.91
C GLU A 33 17.00 -10.50 -3.50
N HIS A 34 16.24 -9.42 -3.30
CA HIS A 34 16.34 -8.58 -2.10
C HIS A 34 15.24 -8.83 -1.07
N CYS A 35 14.15 -9.48 -1.47
CA CYS A 35 13.03 -9.82 -0.59
C CYS A 35 12.86 -11.33 -0.41
N ALA A 36 13.84 -12.15 -0.80
CA ALA A 36 13.80 -13.61 -0.63
C ALA A 36 12.52 -14.25 -1.19
N HIS A 37 12.08 -13.79 -2.37
CA HIS A 37 10.80 -14.15 -2.99
C HIS A 37 9.55 -13.90 -2.14
N ARG A 38 9.63 -13.09 -1.07
CA ARG A 38 8.50 -12.71 -0.20
C ARG A 38 7.85 -11.42 -0.67
N TRP A 39 7.31 -11.45 -1.88
CA TRP A 39 6.56 -10.32 -2.42
C TRP A 39 5.31 -10.75 -3.18
N ILE A 40 4.30 -9.89 -3.15
CA ILE A 40 2.96 -10.08 -3.71
C ILE A 40 2.76 -9.00 -4.77
N GLY A 41 2.37 -9.40 -5.98
CA GLY A 41 2.15 -8.45 -7.07
C GLY A 41 1.95 -9.12 -8.42
N ARG A 42 1.83 -8.31 -9.47
CA ARG A 42 1.64 -8.82 -10.84
C ARG A 42 2.89 -9.57 -11.31
N GLY A 43 2.75 -10.86 -11.59
CA GLY A 43 3.85 -11.70 -12.08
C GLY A 43 4.94 -12.01 -11.05
N GLY A 44 4.60 -11.90 -9.76
CA GLY A 44 5.45 -12.31 -8.64
C GLY A 44 5.11 -13.70 -8.09
N PRO A 45 5.83 -14.14 -7.04
CA PRO A 45 5.63 -15.43 -6.38
C PRO A 45 4.21 -15.67 -5.87
N VAL A 46 3.56 -14.59 -5.41
CA VAL A 46 2.13 -14.58 -5.06
C VAL A 46 1.40 -13.61 -5.98
N PHE A 47 0.47 -14.14 -6.76
CA PHE A 47 -0.33 -13.34 -7.68
C PHE A 47 -1.25 -12.38 -6.93
N TRP A 48 -1.28 -11.13 -7.37
CA TRP A 48 -2.27 -10.14 -6.92
C TRP A 48 -3.18 -9.76 -8.09
N PRO A 49 -4.51 -9.74 -7.89
CA PRO A 49 -5.44 -9.42 -8.96
C PRO A 49 -5.23 -7.98 -9.48
N PRO A 50 -5.34 -7.75 -10.80
CA PRO A 50 -5.31 -6.41 -11.36
C PRO A 50 -6.52 -5.59 -10.88
N ARG A 51 -6.39 -4.26 -10.90
CA ARG A 51 -7.50 -3.32 -10.60
C ARG A 51 -8.20 -3.58 -9.26
N SER A 52 -7.44 -3.91 -8.22
CA SER A 52 -7.97 -4.22 -6.88
C SER A 52 -7.55 -3.17 -5.82
N PRO A 53 -7.87 -1.88 -6.01
CA PRO A 53 -7.55 -0.85 -5.01
C PRO A 53 -8.24 -1.12 -3.66
N ASP A 54 -9.43 -1.75 -3.68
CA ASP A 54 -10.17 -2.15 -2.49
C ASP A 54 -9.45 -3.18 -1.61
N LEU A 55 -8.42 -3.84 -2.14
CA LEU A 55 -7.62 -4.85 -1.43
C LEU A 55 -6.24 -4.32 -1.01
N THR A 56 -5.84 -3.14 -1.48
CA THR A 56 -4.53 -2.55 -1.22
C THR A 56 -4.66 -1.45 -0.15
N PRO A 57 -4.12 -1.64 1.08
CA PRO A 57 -4.21 -0.64 2.15
C PRO A 57 -3.70 0.75 1.79
N LEU A 58 -2.70 0.82 0.92
CA LEU A 58 -2.19 2.11 0.45
C LEU A 58 -3.26 2.87 -0.36
N ASP A 59 -4.04 2.17 -1.19
CA ASP A 59 -5.06 2.76 -2.05
C ASP A 59 -6.33 3.11 -1.29
N PHE A 60 -6.89 2.16 -0.54
CA PHE A 60 -8.17 2.38 0.13
C PHE A 60 -8.05 3.25 1.40
N TYR A 61 -6.86 3.34 2.01
CA TYR A 61 -6.68 4.07 3.28
C TYR A 61 -5.60 5.15 3.17
N LEU A 62 -4.33 4.80 2.91
CA LEU A 62 -3.24 5.77 3.03
C LEU A 62 -3.44 6.98 2.10
N TRP A 63 -3.67 6.74 0.81
CA TRP A 63 -3.83 7.82 -0.17
C TRP A 63 -5.11 8.61 0.04
N ALA A 64 -6.20 7.95 0.44
CA ALA A 64 -7.45 8.62 0.79
C ALA A 64 -7.27 9.56 1.99
N THR A 65 -6.65 9.08 3.07
CA THR A 65 -6.38 9.85 4.28
C THR A 65 -5.41 10.99 4.04
N LEU A 66 -4.30 10.73 3.32
CA LEU A 66 -3.33 11.78 2.97
C LEU A 66 -3.97 12.87 2.12
N LYS A 67 -4.77 12.51 1.10
CA LYS A 67 -5.46 13.48 0.26
C LYS A 67 -6.37 14.38 1.10
N ASN A 68 -7.18 13.78 1.99
CA ASN A 68 -8.08 14.55 2.86
C ASN A 68 -7.33 15.49 3.80
N LYS A 69 -6.21 15.05 4.38
CA LYS A 69 -5.40 15.88 5.30
C LYS A 69 -4.67 17.01 4.56
N VAL A 70 -3.93 16.67 3.51
CA VAL A 70 -3.06 17.60 2.77
C VAL A 70 -3.86 18.71 2.09
N TYR A 71 -5.00 18.35 1.51
CA TYR A 71 -5.87 19.27 0.77
C TYR A 71 -7.07 19.78 1.58
N SER A 72 -7.04 19.65 2.91
CA SER A 72 -8.07 20.23 3.80
C SER A 72 -8.13 21.76 3.71
N THR A 73 -7.03 22.38 3.33
CA THR A 73 -6.91 23.81 2.99
C THR A 73 -6.14 23.97 1.68
N GLU A 74 -6.25 25.14 1.05
CA GLU A 74 -5.50 25.44 -0.18
C GLU A 74 -3.99 25.29 0.05
N VAL A 75 -3.32 24.63 -0.89
CA VAL A 75 -1.87 24.43 -0.89
C VAL A 75 -1.22 25.59 -1.64
N ILE A 76 -0.34 26.33 -0.98
CA ILE A 76 0.15 27.62 -1.49
C ILE A 76 1.54 27.54 -2.12
N SER A 77 2.26 26.42 -1.95
CA SER A 77 3.57 26.20 -2.57
C SER A 77 3.95 24.72 -2.56
N LEU A 78 5.01 24.37 -3.31
CA LEU A 78 5.59 23.03 -3.27
C LEU A 78 6.17 22.69 -1.87
N GLU A 79 6.71 23.68 -1.17
CA GLU A 79 7.28 23.46 0.17
C GLU A 79 6.18 23.20 1.20
N ASP A 80 5.10 23.98 1.14
CA ASP A 80 3.88 23.75 1.93
C ASP A 80 3.31 22.34 1.67
N LEU A 81 3.23 21.92 0.39
CA LEU A 81 2.78 20.57 0.03
C LEU A 81 3.65 19.47 0.69
N LYS A 82 4.98 19.58 0.58
CA LYS A 82 5.91 18.61 1.16
C LYS A 82 5.81 18.57 2.68
N GLN A 83 5.72 19.73 3.32
CA GLN A 83 5.58 19.83 4.77
C GLN A 83 4.27 19.20 5.24
N ARG A 84 3.15 19.45 4.55
CA ARG A 84 1.84 18.85 4.88
C ARG A 84 1.84 17.34 4.71
N ILE A 85 2.42 16.81 3.63
CA ILE A 85 2.58 15.37 3.44
C ILE A 85 3.38 14.76 4.59
N THR A 86 4.53 15.37 4.92
CA THR A 86 5.41 14.89 5.99
C THR A 86 4.70 14.88 7.34
N ASN A 87 4.05 15.99 7.71
CA ASN A 87 3.29 16.09 8.96
C ASN A 87 2.15 15.08 9.03
N SER A 88 1.41 14.90 7.94
CA SER A 88 0.30 13.93 7.87
C SER A 88 0.79 12.50 8.05
N VAL A 89 1.89 12.13 7.40
CA VAL A 89 2.50 10.80 7.56
C VAL A 89 2.99 10.60 9.00
N THR A 90 3.65 11.60 9.60
CA THR A 90 4.11 11.51 10.99
C THR A 90 2.95 11.33 11.97
N GLU A 91 1.85 12.07 11.79
CA GLU A 91 0.63 11.91 12.59
C GLU A 91 0.04 10.50 12.43
N MET A 92 -0.07 10.01 11.19
CA MET A 92 -0.58 8.66 10.92
C MET A 92 0.31 7.57 11.53
N GLN A 93 1.63 7.75 11.54
CA GLN A 93 2.58 6.83 12.17
C GLN A 93 2.40 6.78 13.69
N GLN A 94 2.03 7.89 14.33
CA GLN A 94 1.72 7.92 15.75
C GLN A 94 0.44 7.12 16.08
N ASN A 95 -0.50 7.00 15.12
CA ASN A 95 -1.67 6.13 15.25
C ASN A 95 -1.40 4.70 14.76
N PHE A 96 -0.48 4.00 15.44
CA PHE A 96 -0.10 2.63 15.07
C PHE A 96 -1.27 1.62 15.13
N GLN A 97 -2.26 1.87 16.00
CA GLN A 97 -3.42 0.99 16.13
C GLN A 97 -4.32 1.04 14.89
N GLU A 98 -4.51 2.21 14.29
CA GLU A 98 -5.25 2.35 13.04
C GLU A 98 -4.53 1.68 11.88
N CYS A 99 -3.20 1.87 11.77
CA CYS A 99 -2.37 1.18 10.78
C CYS A 99 -2.51 -0.35 10.88
N ARG A 100 -2.52 -0.91 12.10
CA ARG A 100 -2.74 -2.34 12.34
C ARG A 100 -4.16 -2.77 11.97
N THR A 101 -5.16 -2.00 12.33
CA THR A 101 -6.58 -2.29 12.02
C THR A 101 -6.79 -2.35 10.50
N VAL A 102 -6.28 -1.34 9.79
CA VAL A 102 -6.31 -1.27 8.32
C VAL A 102 -5.61 -2.48 7.69
N THR A 103 -4.41 -2.83 8.18
CA THR A 103 -3.65 -3.98 7.66
C THR A 103 -4.40 -5.29 7.89
N ASN A 104 -4.97 -5.48 9.08
CA ASN A 104 -5.74 -6.68 9.43
C ASN A 104 -7.07 -6.76 8.66
N SER A 105 -7.63 -5.62 8.23
CA SER A 105 -8.86 -5.57 7.42
C SER A 105 -8.70 -6.19 6.04
N VAL A 106 -7.47 -6.34 5.53
CA VAL A 106 -7.21 -6.92 4.20
C VAL A 106 -7.84 -8.30 4.06
N LEU A 107 -7.69 -9.17 5.06
CA LEU A 107 -8.24 -10.52 4.98
C LEU A 107 -9.77 -10.48 4.85
N ARG A 108 -10.43 -9.64 5.65
CA ARG A 108 -11.88 -9.43 5.59
C ARG A 108 -12.31 -8.88 4.22
N ARG A 109 -11.55 -7.94 3.65
CA ARG A 109 -11.79 -7.39 2.31
C ARG A 109 -11.61 -8.43 1.21
N CYS A 110 -10.61 -9.30 1.32
CA CYS A 110 -10.44 -10.44 0.40
C CYS A 110 -11.63 -11.40 0.48
N LEU A 111 -12.12 -11.71 1.68
CA LEU A 111 -13.31 -12.55 1.86
C LEU A 111 -14.55 -11.90 1.24
N ALA A 112 -14.76 -10.61 1.45
CA ALA A 112 -15.85 -9.86 0.82
C ALA A 112 -15.81 -9.93 -0.71
N CYS A 113 -14.62 -9.76 -1.28
CA CYS A 113 -14.38 -9.88 -2.72
C CYS A 113 -14.78 -11.28 -3.23
N ILE A 114 -14.46 -12.33 -2.47
CA ILE A 114 -14.87 -13.71 -2.80
C ILE A 114 -16.39 -13.86 -2.73
N ASP A 115 -17.04 -13.31 -1.71
CA ASP A 115 -18.50 -13.38 -1.53
C ASP A 115 -19.25 -12.73 -2.71
N VAL A 116 -18.70 -11.65 -3.27
CA VAL A 116 -19.24 -10.98 -4.47
C VAL A 116 -18.64 -11.49 -5.78
N GLN A 117 -17.97 -12.65 -5.76
CA GLN A 117 -17.38 -13.30 -6.95
C GLN A 117 -16.43 -12.39 -7.75
N GLY A 118 -15.64 -11.59 -7.05
CA GLY A 118 -14.66 -10.68 -7.65
C GLY A 118 -15.22 -9.34 -8.14
N GLN A 119 -16.50 -9.05 -7.91
CA GLN A 119 -17.10 -7.76 -8.22
C GLN A 119 -16.69 -6.66 -7.23
N HIS A 120 -17.01 -5.40 -7.56
CA HIS A 120 -16.80 -4.28 -6.65
C HIS A 120 -17.68 -4.38 -5.40
N PHE A 121 -17.14 -3.93 -4.27
CA PHE A 121 -17.83 -3.89 -2.99
C PHE A 121 -17.38 -2.67 -2.19
N GLU A 122 -18.16 -2.28 -1.20
CA GLU A 122 -17.81 -1.23 -0.26
C GLU A 122 -17.65 -1.78 1.16
N MET A 123 -16.61 -1.34 1.86
CA MET A 123 -16.40 -1.61 3.27
C MET A 123 -15.98 -0.32 3.97
N ARG A 124 -16.73 0.08 5.00
CA ARG A 124 -16.34 1.21 5.86
C ARG A 124 -15.12 0.80 6.71
N HIS A 125 -14.21 1.75 6.89
CA HIS A 125 -13.03 1.64 7.75
C HIS A 125 -13.42 1.70 9.23
#